data_AF-A0A966BH00-F1
#
_entry.id   AF-A0A966BH00-F1
#
_cell.length_a   1.000
_cell.length_b   1.000
_cell.length_c   1.000
_cell.angle_alpha   90.00
_cell.angle_beta   90.00
_cell.angle_gamma   90.00
#
_symmetry.space_group_name_H-M   'P 1'
#
loop_
_entity.id
_entity.type
_entity.pdbx_description
1 polymer ?
#
loop_
_entity_poly.entity_id
_entity_poly.type
_entity_poly.pdbx_seq_one_letter_code
_entity_poly.pdbx_strand_id
1 'polypeptide(L)'
;MSNYIDIVCNLYTPQVVEEDRMGIDDDFKEQVRMPEDMRGGVSIEDYLLKMDDAGIERSLLIGVRGGDLNIKGSFEVPYEYVQAVCEAHPTRFSGLAGVDPTRGMQGLKEL
;
A
#
# COMPACT_ATOMS: atom_id res chain seq x y z
N MET A 1 -15.71 -13.65 -17.47
CA MET A 1 -15.34 -12.22 -17.35
C MET A 1 -15.52 -11.88 -15.89
N SER A 2 -14.42 -11.81 -15.16
CA SER A 2 -14.41 -11.39 -13.77
C SER A 2 -13.95 -9.94 -13.77
N ASN A 3 -14.84 -9.04 -13.32
CA ASN A 3 -14.62 -7.60 -13.36
C ASN A 3 -14.62 -7.07 -11.92
N TYR A 4 -13.70 -7.60 -11.11
CA TYR A 4 -13.61 -7.24 -9.69
C TYR A 4 -12.72 -6.00 -9.52
N ILE A 5 -13.11 -5.19 -8.54
CA ILE A 5 -12.32 -4.04 -8.09
C ILE A 5 -11.94 -4.30 -6.62
N ASP A 6 -10.64 -4.33 -6.36
CA ASP A 6 -10.14 -4.35 -4.99
C ASP A 6 -10.01 -2.90 -4.49
N ILE A 7 -10.86 -2.53 -3.54
CA ILE A 7 -10.94 -1.17 -3.03
C ILE A 7 -9.98 -0.91 -1.85
N VAL A 8 -9.25 -1.92 -1.36
CA VAL A 8 -8.30 -1.79 -0.24
C VAL A 8 -7.00 -2.52 -0.57
N CYS A 9 -6.18 -1.93 -1.44
CA CYS A 9 -4.88 -2.46 -1.79
C CYS A 9 -3.77 -1.60 -1.18
N ASN A 10 -3.08 -2.09 -0.15
CA ASN A 10 -1.92 -1.41 0.42
C ASN A 10 -0.65 -1.88 -0.31
N LEU A 11 0.26 -0.95 -0.57
CA LEU A 11 1.59 -1.29 -1.08
C LEU A 11 2.37 -2.00 0.02
N TYR A 12 2.79 -3.23 -0.25
CA TYR A 12 3.65 -4.05 0.59
C TYR A 12 4.80 -4.57 -0.27
N THR A 13 5.51 -3.65 -0.91
CA THR A 13 6.65 -3.96 -1.77
C THR A 13 7.91 -4.17 -0.95
N PRO A 14 8.97 -4.79 -1.51
CA PRO A 14 10.26 -4.91 -0.82
C PRO A 14 10.81 -3.56 -0.35
N GLN A 15 10.60 -2.50 -1.12
CA GLN A 15 10.96 -1.14 -0.71
C GLN A 15 10.17 -0.69 0.53
N VAL A 16 8.85 -0.88 0.57
CA VAL A 16 8.02 -0.52 1.74
C VAL A 16 8.46 -1.29 2.99
N VAL A 17 8.85 -2.56 2.81
CA VAL A 17 9.37 -3.42 3.88
C VAL A 17 10.73 -2.93 4.38
N GLU A 18 11.66 -2.65 3.47
CA GLU A 18 13.00 -2.18 3.80
C GLU A 18 12.98 -0.80 4.49
N GLU A 19 12.04 0.06 4.10
CA GLU A 19 11.83 1.39 4.69
C GLU A 19 10.96 1.39 5.96
N ASP A 20 10.52 0.21 6.46
CA ASP A 20 9.65 0.06 7.65
C ASP A 20 8.35 0.87 7.57
N ARG A 21 7.74 0.92 6.38
CA ARG A 21 6.50 1.69 6.10
C ARG A 21 5.22 0.84 6.13
N MET A 22 5.28 -0.32 6.77
CA MET A 22 4.18 -1.31 6.75
C MET A 22 3.30 -1.31 8.00
N GLY A 23 3.81 -0.80 9.14
CA GLY A 23 3.09 -0.83 10.42
C GLY A 23 2.79 -2.22 10.97
N ILE A 24 3.54 -3.24 10.56
CA ILE A 24 3.39 -4.62 11.05
C ILE A 24 4.74 -5.19 11.49
N ASP A 25 4.74 -5.92 12.60
CA ASP A 25 5.91 -6.61 13.15
C ASP A 25 5.86 -8.12 12.86
N ASP A 26 6.89 -8.84 13.30
CA ASP A 26 6.98 -10.29 13.06
C ASP A 26 5.93 -11.09 13.84
N ASP A 27 5.53 -10.63 15.03
CA ASP A 27 4.46 -11.22 15.82
C ASP A 27 3.13 -11.15 15.05
N PHE A 28 2.83 -9.99 14.44
CA PHE A 28 1.64 -9.83 13.59
C PHE A 28 1.71 -10.72 12.34
N LYS A 29 2.86 -10.78 11.66
CA LYS A 29 3.05 -11.65 10.48
C LYS A 29 2.83 -13.12 10.83
N GLU A 30 3.28 -13.56 12.00
CA GLU A 30 3.02 -14.91 12.50
C GLU A 30 1.54 -15.11 12.83
N GLN A 31 0.90 -14.18 13.54
CA GLN A 31 -0.50 -14.25 13.92
C GLN A 31 -1.43 -14.41 12.70
N VAL A 32 -1.19 -13.66 11.63
CA VAL A 32 -1.99 -13.74 10.38
C VAL A 32 -1.54 -14.88 9.46
N ARG A 33 -0.54 -15.67 9.87
CA ARG A 33 0.06 -16.77 9.09
C ARG A 33 0.53 -16.30 7.72
N MET A 34 1.18 -15.15 7.68
CA MET A 34 1.74 -14.59 6.46
C MET A 34 2.78 -15.57 5.88
N PRO A 35 2.61 -16.00 4.61
CA PRO A 35 3.58 -16.86 3.94
C PRO A 35 4.99 -16.29 4.00
N GLU A 36 5.99 -17.13 4.28
CA GLU A 36 7.38 -16.70 4.48
C GLU A 36 7.95 -15.99 3.26
N ASP A 37 7.62 -16.47 2.06
CA ASP A 37 8.00 -15.89 0.77
C ASP A 37 7.43 -14.48 0.56
N MET A 38 6.29 -14.16 1.17
CA MET A 38 5.70 -12.83 1.10
C MET A 38 6.24 -11.87 2.16
N ARG A 39 6.90 -12.34 3.24
CA ARG A 39 7.28 -11.46 4.36
C ARG A 39 8.25 -10.35 3.97
N GLY A 40 9.09 -10.59 2.96
CA GLY A 40 10.02 -9.62 2.40
C GLY A 40 9.40 -8.59 1.47
N GLY A 41 8.08 -8.59 1.30
CA GLY A 41 7.37 -7.77 0.33
C GLY A 41 7.06 -8.55 -0.95
N VAL A 42 6.20 -7.96 -1.77
CA VAL A 42 5.76 -8.52 -3.05
C VAL A 42 5.96 -7.45 -4.12
N SER A 43 6.60 -7.83 -5.23
CA SER A 43 6.87 -6.89 -6.32
C SER A 43 5.58 -6.40 -6.98
N ILE A 44 5.65 -5.28 -7.71
CA ILE A 44 4.47 -4.78 -8.47
C ILE A 44 4.11 -5.76 -9.58
N GLU A 45 5.10 -6.40 -10.19
CA GLU A 45 4.92 -7.47 -11.17
C GLU A 45 4.12 -8.64 -10.57
N ASP A 46 4.47 -9.05 -9.36
CA ASP A 46 3.76 -10.11 -8.65
C ASP A 46 2.37 -9.68 -8.18
N TYR A 47 2.17 -8.40 -7.83
CA TYR A 47 0.83 -7.83 -7.59
C TYR A 47 -0.05 -8.03 -8.83
N LEU A 48 0.45 -7.68 -10.01
CA LEU A 48 -0.30 -7.80 -11.26
C LEU A 48 -0.65 -9.26 -11.59
N LEU A 49 0.30 -10.18 -11.40
CA LEU A 49 0.05 -11.62 -11.58
C LEU A 49 -1.02 -12.14 -10.62
N LYS A 50 -0.98 -11.73 -9.35
CA LYS A 50 -2.00 -12.10 -8.35
C LYS A 50 -3.36 -11.49 -8.68
N MET A 51 -3.39 -10.25 -9.16
CA MET A 51 -4.63 -9.62 -9.62
C MET A 51 -5.23 -10.38 -10.80
N ASP A 52 -4.42 -10.77 -11.79
CA ASP A 52 -4.87 -11.52 -12.95
C ASP A 52 -5.45 -12.90 -12.55
N ASP A 53 -4.76 -13.63 -11.67
CA ASP A 53 -5.20 -14.93 -11.13
C ASP A 53 -6.52 -14.80 -10.35
N ALA A 54 -6.68 -13.72 -9.58
CA ALA A 54 -7.90 -13.43 -8.82
C ALA A 54 -9.04 -12.82 -9.67
N GLY A 55 -8.80 -12.47 -10.93
CA GLY A 55 -9.78 -11.78 -11.78
C GLY A 55 -10.07 -10.33 -11.36
N ILE A 56 -9.08 -9.66 -10.77
CA ILE A 56 -9.13 -8.25 -10.37
C ILE A 56 -8.64 -7.39 -11.53
N GLU A 57 -9.55 -6.62 -12.11
CA GLU A 57 -9.22 -5.74 -13.23
C GLU A 57 -8.55 -4.44 -12.73
N ARG A 58 -8.96 -3.96 -11.55
CA ARG A 58 -8.46 -2.71 -10.98
C ARG A 58 -8.33 -2.77 -9.46
N SER A 59 -7.28 -2.16 -8.93
CA SER A 59 -7.10 -1.98 -7.48
C SER A 59 -6.92 -0.50 -7.10
N LEU A 60 -7.43 -0.15 -5.93
CA LEU A 60 -7.26 1.17 -5.32
C LEU A 60 -6.06 1.13 -4.37
N LEU A 61 -4.95 1.78 -4.76
CA LEU A 61 -3.72 1.84 -3.99
C LEU A 61 -3.80 2.93 -2.93
N ILE A 62 -3.63 2.55 -1.66
CA ILE A 62 -3.80 3.46 -0.53
C ILE A 62 -2.47 4.15 -0.20
N GLY A 63 -2.43 5.49 -0.30
CA GLY A 63 -1.40 6.34 0.30
C GLY A 63 -1.63 6.42 1.80
N VAL A 64 -1.30 5.34 2.51
CA VAL A 64 -1.64 5.14 3.92
C VAL A 64 -1.02 6.22 4.81
N ARG A 65 -1.82 6.72 5.76
CA ARG A 65 -1.42 7.61 6.86
C ARG A 65 -1.79 6.92 8.17
N GLY A 66 -0.90 6.08 8.68
CA GLY A 66 -1.10 5.23 9.84
C GLY A 66 -0.78 5.94 11.16
N GLY A 67 -1.67 6.82 11.62
CA GLY A 67 -1.52 7.53 12.89
C GLY A 67 -0.56 8.73 12.84
N ASP A 68 -0.22 9.26 14.02
CA ASP A 68 0.70 10.40 14.18
C ASP A 68 2.15 9.91 14.18
N LEU A 69 2.99 10.39 13.25
CA LEU A 69 4.39 9.97 13.13
C LEU A 69 5.26 10.24 14.37
N ASN A 70 4.79 11.04 15.34
CA ASN A 70 5.45 11.21 16.63
C ASN A 70 5.18 10.03 17.59
N ILE A 71 4.30 9.11 17.23
CA ILE A 71 3.91 7.94 18.02
C ILE A 71 4.59 6.68 17.45
N LYS A 72 5.19 5.89 18.34
CA LYS A 72 5.84 4.63 17.95
C LYS A 72 4.81 3.70 17.30
N GLY A 73 5.18 3.15 16.14
CA GLY A 73 4.33 2.25 15.35
C GLY A 73 3.47 2.96 14.31
N SER A 74 3.50 4.30 14.26
CA SER A 74 2.93 5.04 13.15
C SER A 74 3.81 4.97 11.90
N PHE A 75 3.16 4.96 10.75
CA PHE A 75 3.80 4.73 9.45
C PHE A 75 3.04 5.43 8.34
N GLU A 76 3.70 5.65 7.22
CA GLU A 76 3.04 6.16 6.03
C GLU A 76 3.75 5.77 4.75
N VAL A 77 2.99 5.70 3.67
CA VAL A 77 3.54 5.56 2.31
C VAL A 77 3.46 6.93 1.63
N PRO A 78 4.56 7.45 1.03
CA PRO A 78 4.55 8.73 0.33
C PRO A 78 3.59 8.73 -0.86
N TYR A 79 2.95 9.86 -1.14
CA TYR A 79 2.01 9.95 -2.28
C TYR A 79 2.74 9.74 -3.60
N GLU A 80 3.98 10.20 -3.70
CA GLU A 80 4.85 10.08 -4.87
C GLU A 80 5.07 8.61 -5.24
N TYR A 81 5.18 7.73 -4.24
CA TYR A 81 5.36 6.30 -4.50
C TYR A 81 4.08 5.67 -5.06
N VAL A 82 2.93 5.98 -4.48
CA VAL A 82 1.62 5.53 -4.99
C VAL A 82 1.40 6.06 -6.40
N GLN A 83 1.67 7.35 -6.63
CA GLN A 83 1.56 8.00 -7.92
C GLN A 83 2.44 7.31 -8.97
N ALA A 84 3.72 7.05 -8.65
CA ALA A 84 4.64 6.40 -9.57
C ALA A 84 4.14 5.02 -10.01
N VAL A 85 3.59 4.22 -9.08
CA VAL A 85 3.00 2.91 -9.41
C VAL A 85 1.74 3.06 -10.28
N CYS A 86 0.89 4.04 -9.99
CA CYS A 86 -0.28 4.34 -10.82
C CYS A 86 0.09 4.82 -12.23
N GLU A 87 1.13 5.64 -12.37
CA GLU A 87 1.62 6.12 -13.67
C GLU A 87 2.24 5.00 -14.50
N ALA A 88 2.94 4.05 -13.85
CA ALA A 88 3.49 2.88 -14.52
C ALA A 88 2.40 1.90 -15.00
N HIS A 89 1.28 1.80 -14.28
CA HIS A 89 0.19 0.87 -14.60
C HIS A 89 -1.21 1.53 -14.50
N PRO A 90 -1.50 2.53 -15.36
CA PRO A 90 -2.69 3.39 -15.22
C PRO A 90 -4.01 2.66 -15.47
N THR A 91 -3.97 1.53 -16.17
CA THR A 91 -5.15 0.68 -16.40
C THR A 91 -5.43 -0.28 -15.25
N ARG A 92 -4.47 -0.49 -14.35
CA ARG A 92 -4.56 -1.49 -13.26
C ARG A 92 -4.74 -0.85 -11.89
N PHE A 93 -4.18 0.35 -11.69
CA PHE A 93 -4.22 1.00 -10.39
C PHE A 93 -4.84 2.40 -10.44
N SER A 94 -5.51 2.76 -9.35
CA SER A 94 -5.92 4.13 -9.03
C SER A 94 -5.42 4.48 -7.63
N GLY A 95 -4.77 5.62 -7.48
CA GLY A 95 -4.27 6.07 -6.18
C GLY A 95 -5.37 6.68 -5.32
N LEU A 96 -5.33 6.43 -4.02
CA LEU A 96 -6.13 7.08 -2.99
C LEU A 96 -5.22 7.86 -2.05
N ALA A 97 -5.32 9.19 -2.07
CA ALA A 97 -4.56 10.03 -1.15
C ALA A 97 -5.17 9.96 0.26
N GLY A 98 -4.47 9.32 1.20
CA GLY A 98 -4.87 9.30 2.61
C GLY A 98 -4.57 10.62 3.28
N VAL A 99 -5.49 11.16 4.07
CA VAL A 99 -5.31 12.45 4.78
C VAL A 99 -4.89 12.18 6.22
N ASP A 100 -3.79 12.79 6.67
CA ASP A 100 -3.38 12.80 8.07
C ASP A 100 -4.02 14.00 8.80
N PRO A 101 -5.03 13.77 9.67
CA PRO A 101 -5.73 14.86 10.35
C PRO A 101 -4.85 15.61 11.35
N THR A 102 -3.72 15.04 11.78
CA THR A 102 -2.81 15.66 12.75
C THR A 102 -1.97 16.77 12.13
N ARG A 103 -1.75 16.74 10.81
CA ARG A 103 -0.99 17.76 10.06
C ARG A 103 -1.79 19.04 9.76
N GLY A 104 -3.11 19.01 9.93
CA GLY A 104 -3.99 20.14 9.64
C GLY A 104 -3.79 20.72 8.23
N MET A 105 -3.62 22.05 8.13
CA MET A 105 -3.48 22.75 6.85
C MET A 105 -2.21 22.37 6.07
N GLN A 106 -1.18 21.84 6.73
CA GLN A 106 0.03 21.38 6.04
C GLN A 106 -0.28 20.14 5.19
N GLY A 107 -1.00 19.17 5.74
CA GLY A 107 -1.40 17.97 5.00
C GLY A 107 -2.30 18.26 3.79
N LEU A 108 -3.14 19.31 3.87
CA LEU A 108 -3.95 19.74 2.72
C LEU A 108 -3.12 20.37 1.58
N LYS A 109 -1.96 20.96 1.87
CA LYS A 109 -1.07 21.55 0.85
C LYS A 109 -0.22 20.51 0.12
N GLU A 110 -0.10 19.32 0.70
CA GLU A 110 0.67 18.20 0.15
C GLU A 110 -0.14 17.41 -0.90
N LEU A 111 -1.45 17.68 -1.03
CA LEU A 111 -2.37 17.12 -2.03
C LEU A 111 -2.39 17.95 -3.31
#